data_AF-A0A7X7MF66-F1
#
_entry.id   AF-A0A7X7MF66-F1
#
_cell.length_a   1.000
_cell.length_b   1.000
_cell.length_c   1.000
_cell.angle_alpha   90.00
_cell.angle_beta   90.00
_cell.angle_gamma   90.00
#
_symmetry.space_group_name_H-M   'P 1'
#
loop_
_entity.id
_entity.type
_entity.pdbx_description
1 polymer ?
#
loop_
_entity_poly.entity_id
_entity_poly.type
_entity_poly.pdbx_seq_one_letter_code
_entity_poly.pdbx_strand_id
1 'polypeptide(L)' 'MKRPAFILGWVLLLAAPAGCVRTVYVPHGAPVRLRETVRNAKVWVKEADGRVVGGRMDLPEGWYALPVDGEDLHP' A
#
# COMPACT_ATOMS: atom_id res chain seq x y z
N MET A 1 -23.24 -30.38 28.84
CA MET A 1 -22.66 -29.03 29.09
C MET A 1 -21.36 -28.87 28.28
N LYS A 2 -21.39 -28.43 27.01
CA LYS A 2 -20.18 -28.12 26.20
C LYS A 2 -20.54 -27.21 25.01
N ARG A 3 -20.87 -25.94 25.22
CA ARG A 3 -21.09 -24.96 24.12
C ARG A 3 -20.65 -23.49 24.38
N PRO A 4 -19.55 -23.16 25.10
CA PRO A 4 -19.08 -21.77 25.14
C PRO A 4 -18.13 -21.42 23.97
N ALA A 5 -17.41 -22.39 23.40
CA ALA A 5 -16.35 -22.13 22.42
C ALA A 5 -16.85 -21.61 21.05
N PHE A 6 -18.05 -22.00 20.63
CA PHE A 6 -18.57 -21.60 19.31
C PHE A 6 -18.96 -20.11 19.29
N ILE A 7 -19.50 -19.58 20.39
CA ILE A 7 -19.93 -18.17 20.48
C ILE A 7 -18.71 -17.24 20.56
N LEU A 8 -17.64 -17.66 21.26
CA LEU A 8 -16.41 -16.88 21.40
C LEU A 8 -15.70 -16.66 20.05
N GLY A 9 -15.72 -17.66 19.16
CA GLY A 9 -15.14 -17.54 17.82
C GLY A 9 -15.87 -16.55 16.91
N TRP A 10 -17.20 -16.46 17.03
CA TRP A 10 -18.00 -15.51 16.25
C TRP A 10 -17.83 -14.05 16.72
N VAL A 11 -17.69 -13.83 18.03
CA VAL A 11 -17.43 -12.50 18.59
C VAL A 11 -16.04 -11.99 18.18
N LEU A 12 -15.04 -12.88 18.06
CA LEU A 12 -13.70 -12.50 17.62
C LEU A 12 -13.64 -12.13 16.13
N LEU A 13 -14.47 -12.76 15.28
CA LEU A 13 -14.55 -12.45 13.84
C LEU A 13 -15.20 -11.09 13.55
N LEU A 14 -16.16 -10.67 14.39
CA LEU A 14 -16.84 -9.37 14.28
C LEU A 14 -16.01 -8.20 14.83
N ALA A 15 -14.97 -8.49 15.62
CA ALA A 15 -14.02 -7.51 16.14
C ALA A 15 -12.84 -7.26 15.19
N ALA A 16 -12.93 -7.64 13.91
CA ALA A 16 -11.97 -7.21 12.90
C ALA A 16 -12.13 -5.69 12.72
N PRO A 17 -11.09 -4.87 13.02
CA PRO A 17 -11.18 -3.45 12.76
C PRO A 17 -11.39 -3.28 11.25
N ALA A 18 -12.55 -2.78 10.86
CA ALA A 18 -12.76 -2.22 9.54
C ALA A 18 -11.81 -1.03 9.44
N GLY A 19 -10.58 -1.30 8.97
CA GLY A 19 -9.52 -0.32 8.87
C GLY A 19 -10.03 0.83 8.00
N CYS A 20 -10.27 1.97 8.63
CA CYS A 20 -10.54 3.23 7.95
C CYS A 20 -9.27 3.64 7.19
N VAL A 21 -9.06 3.06 6.00
CA VAL A 21 -8.01 3.50 5.09
C VAL A 21 -8.61 4.61 4.23
N ARG A 22 -8.30 5.86 4.57
CA ARG A 22 -8.70 7.01 3.76
C ARG A 22 -7.77 7.09 2.55
N THR A 23 -8.21 6.56 1.43
CA THR A 23 -7.51 6.67 0.15
C THR A 23 -7.68 8.08 -0.40
N VAL A 24 -6.58 8.73 -0.79
CA VAL A 24 -6.57 10.04 -1.44
C VAL A 24 -6.00 9.87 -2.84
N TYR A 25 -6.73 10.34 -3.85
CA TYR A 25 -6.24 10.39 -5.22
C TYR A 25 -5.30 11.59 -5.40
N VAL A 26 -4.11 11.34 -5.96
CA VAL A 26 -3.13 12.38 -6.30
C VAL A 26 -2.94 12.35 -7.81
N PRO A 27 -3.15 13.47 -8.52
CA PRO A 27 -2.91 13.53 -9.97
C PRO A 27 -1.47 13.16 -10.35
N HIS A 28 -1.28 12.64 -11.56
CA HIS A 28 0.05 12.35 -12.11
C HIS A 28 0.94 13.61 -12.10
N GLY A 29 2.23 13.43 -11.80
CA GLY A 29 3.19 14.53 -11.66
C GLY A 29 3.01 15.41 -10.42
N ALA A 30 1.92 15.30 -9.66
CA ALA A 30 1.77 16.06 -8.43
C ALA A 30 2.57 15.43 -7.28
N PRO A 31 3.28 16.23 -6.47
CA PRO A 31 4.04 15.71 -5.35
C PRO A 31 3.11 15.28 -4.21
N VAL A 32 3.41 14.13 -3.60
CA VAL A 32 2.77 13.62 -2.39
C VAL A 32 3.78 13.55 -1.26
N ARG A 33 3.36 13.90 -0.04
CA ARG A 33 4.19 13.76 1.16
C ARG A 33 3.77 12.55 1.97
N LEU A 34 4.72 11.66 2.23
CA LEU A 34 4.57 10.63 3.26
C LEU A 34 4.91 11.25 4.61
N ARG A 35 3.94 11.24 5.53
CA ARG A 35 4.12 11.78 6.88
C ARG A 35 5.09 10.95 7.73
N GLU A 36 5.11 9.66 7.49
CA GLU A 36 5.93 8.66 8.17
C GLU A 36 6.39 7.61 7.16
N THR A 37 7.44 6.84 7.52
CA THR A 37 7.89 5.72 6.70
C THR A 37 6.78 4.69 6.51
N VAL A 38 6.40 4.41 5.26
CA VAL A 38 5.47 3.33 4.93
C VAL A 38 6.26 2.03 4.80
N ARG A 39 6.09 1.14 5.78
CA ARG A 39 6.82 -0.14 5.83
C ARG A 39 6.24 -1.18 4.88
N ASN A 40 7.11 -1.97 4.25
CA ASN A 40 6.75 -3.11 3.39
C ASN A 40 5.72 -2.77 2.29
N ALA A 41 5.85 -1.57 1.71
CA ALA A 41 5.00 -1.09 0.64
C ALA A 41 5.21 -1.94 -0.63
N LYS A 42 4.12 -2.24 -1.33
CA LYS A 42 4.19 -2.82 -2.67
C LYS A 42 4.62 -1.72 -3.64
N VAL A 43 5.63 -2.02 -4.43
CA VAL A 43 6.21 -1.08 -5.40
C VAL A 43 6.39 -1.76 -6.75
N TRP A 44 6.42 -0.96 -7.80
CA TRP A 44 6.89 -1.39 -9.11
C TRP A 44 8.25 -0.77 -9.34
N VAL A 45 9.21 -1.57 -9.80
CA VAL A 45 10.58 -1.14 -10.06
C VAL A 45 10.91 -1.44 -11.51
N LYS A 46 11.52 -0.47 -12.20
CA LYS A 46 12.05 -0.68 -13.55
C LYS A 46 13.47 -1.23 -13.43
N GLU A 47 13.69 -2.41 -13.98
CA GLU A 47 15.01 -3.05 -14.07
C GLU A 47 15.84 -2.37 -15.19
N ALA A 48 17.14 -2.65 -15.22
CA ALA A 48 18.06 -2.05 -16.18
C ALA A 48 17.74 -2.39 -17.66
N ASP A 49 17.02 -3.48 -17.89
CA ASP A 49 16.54 -3.92 -19.21
C ASP A 49 15.19 -3.29 -19.60
N GLY A 50 14.66 -2.38 -18.78
CA GLY A 50 13.38 -1.71 -18.99
C GLY A 50 12.16 -2.49 -18.49
N ARG A 51 12.33 -3.70 -17.96
CA ARG A 51 11.22 -4.51 -17.44
C ARG A 51 10.70 -3.95 -16.13
N VAL A 52 9.38 -3.86 -15.99
CA VAL A 52 8.73 -3.47 -14.73
C VAL A 52 8.46 -4.72 -13.89
N VAL A 53 9.03 -4.79 -12.69
CA VAL A 53 8.87 -5.90 -11.75
C VAL A 53 8.24 -5.45 -10.44
N GLY A 54 7.41 -6.31 -9.86
CA GLY A 54 6.80 -6.07 -8.55
C GLY A 54 7.78 -6.36 -7.43
N GLY A 55 7.89 -5.45 -6.47
CA GLY A 55 8.76 -5.57 -5.30
C GLY A 55 8.09 -5.12 -4.01
N ARG A 56 8.86 -5.20 -2.93
CA ARG A 56 8.49 -4.67 -1.61
C ARG A 56 9.66 -3.93 -1.00
N MET A 57 9.40 -2.75 -0.44
CA MET A 57 10.41 -1.98 0.27
C MET A 57 9.76 -1.07 1.33
N ASP A 58 10.59 -0.50 2.19
CA ASP A 58 10.17 0.58 3.07
C ASP A 58 10.32 1.92 2.33
N LEU A 59 9.25 2.71 2.30
CA LEU A 59 9.27 4.05 1.71
C LEU A 59 9.44 5.08 2.83
N PRO A 60 10.62 5.72 2.96
CA PRO A 60 10.86 6.68 4.04
C PRO A 60 9.92 7.88 3.98
N GLU A 61 9.73 8.57 5.10
CA GLU A 61 9.03 9.86 5.11
C GLU A 61 9.70 10.88 4.18
N GLY A 62 8.89 11.72 3.54
CA GLY A 62 9.40 12.69 2.58
C GLY A 62 8.46 12.99 1.45
N TRP A 63 8.98 13.69 0.45
CA TRP A 63 8.27 14.08 -0.76
C TRP A 63 8.58 13.12 -1.90
N TYR A 64 7.53 12.66 -2.58
CA TYR A 64 7.59 11.78 -3.74
C TYR A 64 6.81 12.40 -4.88
N ALA A 65 7.28 12.25 -6.10
CA ALA A 65 6.51 12.59 -7.29
C ALA A 65 6.01 11.29 -7.94
N LEU A 66 4.75 11.28 -8.35
CA LEU A 66 4.26 10.25 -9.25
C LEU A 66 4.84 10.51 -10.65
N PRO A 67 5.27 9.47 -11.37
CA PRO A 67 5.68 9.61 -12.76
C PRO A 67 4.54 10.24 -13.57
N VAL A 68 4.91 11.07 -14.54
CA VAL A 68 3.96 11.65 -15.48
C VAL A 68 3.59 10.57 -16.50
N ASP A 69 2.32 10.52 -16.91
CA ASP A 69 1.83 9.52 -17.85
C ASP A 69 2.77 9.39 -19.06
N GLY A 70 3.26 8.16 -19.30
CA GLY A 70 4.15 7.84 -20.41
C GLY A 70 5.63 7.76 -20.05
N GLU A 71 6.14 8.37 -18.99
CA GLU A 71 7.57 8.26 -18.64
C GLU A 71 7.99 6.83 -18.25
N ASP A 72 7.08 6.08 -17.62
CA ASP A 72 7.32 4.66 -17.30
C ASP A 72 7.24 3.75 -18.53
N LEU A 73 6.65 4.22 -19.63
CA LEU A 73 6.39 3.47 -20.86
C LEU A 73 7.46 3.66 -21.95
N HIS A 74 8.40 4.59 -21.76
CA HIS A 74 9.49 4.78 -22.71
C HIS A 74 10.75 3.98 -22.31
N PRO A 75 11.24 3.06 -23.16
CA PRO A 75 12.49 2.32 -22.95
C PRO A 75 13.72 3.21 -23.06
#